data_AF-A0AAN5MDL1-F1
#
_entry.id   AF-A0AAN5MDL1-F1
#
_cell.length_a   1.000
_cell.length_b   1.000
_cell.length_c   1.000
_cell.angle_alpha   90.00
_cell.angle_beta   90.00
_cell.angle_gamma   90.00
#
_symmetry.space_group_name_H-M   'P 1'
#
loop_
_entity.id
_entity.type
_entity.pdbx_description
1 polymer ?
#
loop_
_entity_poly.entity_id
_entity_poly.type
_entity_poly.pdbx_seq_one_letter_code
_entity_poly.pdbx_strand_id
1 'polypeptide(L)'
;MNLKEAVIAALFFVAAWWVYDTYRDNQQLKANNTMLSGQLSAQRTINIITLSAVAIRHRAALDNIKAKQAEDTEHVNVKTVIKTVFKDSECAVTPVPADAVSELRKYADGIRSRAGGANSATTDR
;
A
#
# COMPACT_ATOMS: atom_id res chain seq x y z
N MET A 1 57.10 -21.81 -60.70
CA MET A 1 57.06 -20.65 -59.77
C MET A 1 58.24 -20.77 -58.82
N ASN A 2 59.04 -19.72 -58.62
CA ASN A 2 60.21 -19.78 -57.74
C ASN A 2 59.77 -19.77 -56.27
N LEU A 3 60.52 -20.44 -55.38
CA LEU A 3 60.24 -20.53 -53.95
C LEU A 3 59.99 -19.15 -53.31
N LYS A 4 60.78 -18.14 -53.71
CA LYS A 4 60.63 -16.75 -53.27
C LYS A 4 59.27 -16.12 -53.62
N GLU A 5 58.76 -16.35 -54.83
CA GLU A 5 57.47 -15.82 -55.28
C GLU A 5 56.31 -16.50 -54.53
N ALA A 6 56.45 -17.80 -54.25
CA ALA A 6 55.45 -18.55 -53.48
C ALA A 6 55.35 -18.06 -52.03
N VAL A 7 56.48 -17.77 -51.38
CA VAL A 7 56.51 -17.23 -50.01
C VAL A 7 55.90 -15.83 -49.94
N ILE A 8 56.20 -14.96 -50.92
CA ILE A 8 55.64 -13.61 -51.00
C ILE A 8 54.11 -13.68 -51.18
N ALA A 9 53.64 -14.52 -52.11
CA ALA A 9 52.21 -14.70 -52.33
C ALA A 9 51.48 -15.22 -51.07
N ALA A 10 52.07 -16.19 -50.36
CA ALA A 10 51.49 -16.73 -49.13
C ALA A 10 51.35 -15.66 -48.04
N LEU A 11 52.35 -14.77 -47.89
CA LEU A 11 52.29 -13.67 -46.92
C LEU A 11 51.15 -12.69 -47.24
N PHE A 12 50.91 -12.38 -48.52
CA PHE A 12 49.81 -11.51 -48.91
C PHE A 12 48.44 -12.12 -48.60
N PHE A 13 48.27 -13.43 -48.81
CA PHE A 13 47.01 -14.10 -48.46
C PHE A 13 46.74 -14.08 -46.94
N VAL A 14 47.76 -14.33 -46.12
CA VAL A 14 47.62 -14.28 -44.67
C VAL A 14 47.30 -12.86 -44.19
N ALA A 15 47.98 -11.84 -44.75
CA ALA A 15 47.71 -10.45 -44.41
C ALA A 15 46.29 -10.02 -44.81
N ALA A 16 45.84 -10.39 -46.02
CA ALA A 16 44.50 -10.09 -46.49
C ALA A 16 43.43 -10.79 -45.64
N TRP A 17 43.66 -12.04 -45.26
CA TRP A 17 42.77 -12.79 -44.37
C TRP A 17 42.68 -12.11 -42.99
N TRP A 18 43.81 -11.74 -42.40
CA TRP A 18 43.85 -11.11 -41.08
C TRP A 18 43.12 -9.76 -41.06
N VAL A 19 43.28 -8.96 -42.13
CA VAL A 19 42.55 -7.68 -42.28
C VAL A 19 41.04 -7.92 -42.40
N TYR A 20 40.63 -8.91 -43.18
CA TYR A 20 39.23 -9.27 -43.33
C TYR A 20 38.61 -9.76 -42.01
N ASP A 21 39.32 -10.63 -41.30
CA ASP A 21 38.90 -11.19 -40.01
C ASP A 21 38.76 -10.08 -38.94
N THR A 22 39.79 -9.22 -38.84
CA THR A 22 39.76 -8.05 -37.93
C THR A 22 38.61 -7.09 -38.26
N TYR A 23 38.34 -6.84 -39.54
CA TYR A 23 37.23 -5.99 -39.95
C TYR A 23 35.87 -6.60 -39.59
N ARG A 24 35.70 -7.91 -39.85
CA ARG A 24 34.49 -8.66 -39.52
C ARG A 24 34.24 -8.66 -38.01
N ASP A 25 35.26 -8.96 -37.22
CA ASP A 25 35.19 -8.95 -35.77
C ASP A 25 34.84 -7.57 -35.23
N ASN A 26 35.44 -6.51 -35.77
CA ASN A 26 35.12 -5.14 -35.35
C ASN A 26 33.64 -4.78 -35.58
N GLN A 27 33.09 -5.20 -36.72
CA GLN A 27 31.67 -4.98 -37.04
C GLN A 27 30.75 -5.80 -36.13
N GLN A 28 31.10 -7.05 -35.87
CA GLN A 28 30.36 -7.90 -34.95
C GLN A 28 30.41 -7.36 -33.51
N LEU A 29 31.56 -6.85 -33.09
CA LEU A 29 31.74 -6.24 -31.77
C LEU A 29 30.93 -4.95 -31.61
N LYS A 30 30.81 -4.15 -32.67
CA LYS A 30 29.94 -2.96 -32.70
C LYS A 30 28.47 -3.36 -32.57
N ALA A 31 28.01 -4.34 -33.34
CA ALA A 31 26.64 -4.83 -33.28
C ALA A 31 26.29 -5.43 -31.90
N ASN A 32 27.22 -6.17 -31.30
CA ASN A 32 27.05 -6.71 -29.96
C ASN A 32 27.01 -5.61 -28.90
N ASN A 33 27.89 -4.60 -28.98
CA ASN A 33 27.87 -3.46 -28.05
C ASN A 33 26.59 -2.63 -28.15
N THR A 34 26.09 -2.37 -29.37
CA THR A 34 24.83 -1.62 -29.54
C THR A 34 23.64 -2.41 -29.00
N MET A 35 23.60 -3.72 -29.22
CA MET A 35 22.56 -4.58 -28.65
C MET A 35 22.63 -4.62 -27.12
N LEU A 36 23.83 -4.83 -26.56
CA LEU A 36 24.03 -4.89 -25.11
C LEU A 36 23.71 -3.54 -24.45
N SER A 37 24.16 -2.43 -25.04
CA SER A 37 23.82 -1.08 -24.58
C SER A 37 22.31 -0.82 -24.64
N GLY A 38 21.62 -1.30 -25.67
CA GLY A 38 20.16 -1.22 -25.76
C GLY A 38 19.45 -2.01 -24.66
N GLN A 39 19.90 -3.23 -24.39
CA GLN A 39 19.37 -4.08 -23.32
C GLN A 39 19.64 -3.50 -21.92
N LEU A 40 20.86 -3.02 -21.66
CA LEU A 40 21.19 -2.36 -20.39
C LEU A 40 20.36 -1.07 -20.20
N SER A 41 20.15 -0.29 -21.26
CA SER A 41 19.32 0.92 -21.19
C SER A 41 17.85 0.60 -20.88
N ALA A 42 17.29 -0.41 -21.55
CA ALA A 42 15.94 -0.91 -21.26
C ALA A 42 15.82 -1.42 -19.82
N GLN A 43 16.80 -2.21 -19.36
CA GLN A 43 16.79 -2.76 -18.00
C GLN A 43 16.98 -1.68 -16.92
N ARG A 44 17.85 -0.69 -17.17
CA ARG A 44 18.02 0.46 -16.27
C ARG A 44 16.75 1.31 -16.19
N THR A 45 16.06 1.50 -17.31
CA THR A 45 14.78 2.22 -17.36
C THR A 45 13.69 1.49 -16.57
N ILE A 46 13.58 0.17 -16.74
CA ILE A 46 12.62 -0.65 -15.98
C ILE A 46 12.90 -0.53 -14.47
N ASN A 47 14.16 -0.65 -14.06
CA ASN A 47 14.54 -0.58 -12.65
C ASN A 47 14.22 0.79 -12.03
N ILE A 48 14.47 1.90 -12.75
CA ILE A 48 14.14 3.25 -12.28
C ILE A 48 12.62 3.44 -12.14
N ILE A 49 11.83 2.96 -13.10
CA ILE A 49 10.36 3.07 -13.04
C ILE A 49 9.82 2.23 -11.88
N THR A 50 10.31 1.00 -11.69
CA THR A 50 9.90 0.16 -10.57
C THR A 50 10.29 0.78 -9.22
N LEU A 51 11.53 1.26 -9.08
CA LEU A 51 12.01 1.87 -7.85
C LEU A 51 11.21 3.13 -7.50
N SER A 52 10.93 3.98 -8.49
CA SER A 52 10.12 5.20 -8.30
C SER A 52 8.67 4.87 -7.94
N ALA A 53 8.06 3.87 -8.57
CA ALA A 53 6.71 3.41 -8.23
C ALA A 53 6.63 2.86 -6.79
N VAL A 54 7.62 2.08 -6.36
CA VAL A 54 7.71 1.58 -4.98
C VAL A 54 7.89 2.73 -3.99
N ALA A 55 8.78 3.68 -4.29
CA ALA A 55 9.01 4.85 -3.44
C ALA A 55 7.76 5.74 -3.29
N ILE A 56 7.00 5.96 -4.37
CA ILE A 56 5.75 6.72 -4.34
C ILE A 56 4.71 6.00 -3.47
N ARG A 57 4.51 4.68 -3.67
CA ARG A 57 3.59 3.90 -2.84
C ARG A 57 3.98 3.91 -1.37
N HIS A 58 5.29 3.85 -1.08
CA HIS A 58 5.77 3.87 0.29
C HIS A 58 5.55 5.24 0.96
N ARG A 59 5.71 6.35 0.24
CA ARG A 59 5.36 7.69 0.75
C ARG A 59 3.86 7.82 0.98
N ALA A 60 3.03 7.43 0.01
CA ALA A 60 1.58 7.46 0.16
C ALA A 60 1.10 6.60 1.34
N ALA A 61 1.70 5.43 1.57
CA ALA A 61 1.39 4.60 2.73
C ALA A 61 1.80 5.27 4.05
N LEU A 62 2.96 5.91 4.11
CA LEU A 62 3.42 6.64 5.30
C LEU A 62 2.52 7.85 5.61
N ASP A 63 2.10 8.59 4.58
CA ASP A 63 1.21 9.75 4.74
C ASP A 63 -0.19 9.30 5.21
N ASN A 64 -0.70 8.19 4.70
CA ASN A 64 -1.95 7.59 5.19
C ASN A 64 -1.85 7.12 6.65
N ILE A 65 -0.72 6.50 7.05
CA ILE A 65 -0.49 6.07 8.44
C ILE A 65 -0.42 7.29 9.36
N LYS A 66 0.25 8.37 8.95
CA LYS A 66 0.32 9.62 9.72
C LYS A 66 -1.04 10.30 9.86
N ALA A 67 -1.83 10.38 8.78
CA ALA A 67 -3.18 10.93 8.82
C ALA A 67 -4.06 10.16 9.80
N LYS A 68 -3.98 8.82 9.79
CA LYS A 68 -4.72 7.96 10.72
C LYS A 68 -4.25 8.12 12.17
N GLN A 69 -2.94 8.27 12.41
CA GLN A 69 -2.43 8.56 13.76
C GLN A 69 -2.89 9.93 14.27
N ALA A 70 -2.95 10.95 13.41
CA ALA A 70 -3.48 12.26 13.78
C ALA A 70 -4.96 12.17 14.16
N GLU A 71 -5.76 11.46 13.37
CA GLU A 71 -7.18 11.21 13.64
C GLU A 71 -7.40 10.46 14.97
N ASP A 72 -6.64 9.38 15.22
CA ASP A 72 -6.73 8.63 16.48
C ASP A 72 -6.33 9.51 17.69
N THR A 73 -5.33 10.38 17.52
CA THR A 73 -4.89 11.32 18.57
C THR A 73 -5.95 12.38 18.84
N GLU A 74 -6.57 12.94 17.80
CA GLU A 74 -7.68 13.89 17.94
C GLU A 74 -8.90 13.22 18.59
N HIS A 75 -9.24 11.99 18.19
CA HIS A 75 -10.35 11.25 18.77
C HIS A 75 -10.12 10.97 20.27
N VAL A 76 -8.90 10.59 20.67
CA VAL A 76 -8.53 10.42 22.09
C VAL A 76 -8.62 11.75 22.84
N ASN A 77 -8.16 12.84 22.25
CA ASN A 77 -8.24 14.17 22.88
C ASN A 77 -9.69 14.64 23.03
N VAL A 78 -10.51 14.54 21.98
CA VAL A 78 -11.95 14.88 22.02
C VAL A 78 -12.69 14.02 23.05
N LYS A 79 -12.43 12.71 23.09
CA LYS A 79 -13.00 11.81 24.12
C LYS A 79 -12.58 12.24 25.53
N THR A 80 -11.34 12.69 25.69
CA THR A 80 -10.83 13.18 26.98
C THR A 80 -11.50 14.49 27.36
N VAL A 81 -11.58 15.47 26.46
CA VAL A 81 -12.25 16.76 26.68
C VAL A 81 -13.73 16.58 27.01
N ILE A 82 -14.45 15.74 26.26
CA ILE A 82 -15.85 15.42 26.56
C ILE A 82 -15.93 14.80 27.96
N LYS A 83 -15.08 13.82 28.27
CA LYS A 83 -15.10 13.18 29.59
C LYS A 83 -14.80 14.15 30.72
N THR A 84 -13.87 15.10 30.55
CA THR A 84 -13.57 16.11 31.58
C THR A 84 -14.71 17.10 31.74
N VAL A 85 -15.24 17.64 30.64
CA VAL A 85 -16.37 18.60 30.68
C VAL A 85 -17.62 17.97 31.31
N PHE A 86 -17.92 16.70 31.02
CA PHE A 86 -19.06 16.02 31.63
C PHE A 86 -18.79 15.56 33.07
N LYS A 87 -17.56 15.13 33.40
CA LYS A 87 -17.19 14.70 34.75
C LYS A 87 -17.27 15.83 35.77
N ASP A 88 -16.94 17.05 35.35
CA ASP A 88 -17.00 18.24 36.20
C ASP A 88 -18.35 18.97 36.11
N SER A 89 -19.29 18.47 35.29
CA SER A 89 -20.65 19.02 35.25
C SER A 89 -21.41 18.61 36.51
N GLU A 90 -21.87 19.59 37.27
CA GLU A 90 -22.70 19.41 38.47
C GLU A 90 -23.93 18.52 38.20
N CYS A 91 -24.44 18.53 36.97
CA CYS A 91 -25.57 17.72 36.52
C CYS A 91 -25.28 16.23 36.33
N ALA A 92 -24.01 15.80 36.24
CA ALA A 92 -23.64 14.38 36.09
C ALA A 92 -23.37 13.67 37.42
N VAL A 93 -23.12 14.43 38.48
CA VAL A 93 -22.78 13.92 39.82
C VAL A 93 -24.01 13.83 40.73
N THR A 94 -25.12 14.49 40.37
CA THR A 94 -26.35 14.45 41.15
C THR A 94 -27.00 13.07 41.07
N PRO A 95 -27.15 12.36 42.21
CA PRO A 95 -27.90 11.12 42.24
C PRO A 95 -29.35 11.41 41.82
N VAL A 96 -29.88 10.62 40.89
CA VAL A 96 -31.31 10.71 40.57
C VAL A 96 -32.10 10.43 41.85
N PRO A 97 -33.03 11.31 42.27
CA PRO A 97 -33.78 11.14 43.50
C PRO A 97 -34.47 9.77 43.54
N ALA A 98 -34.28 9.03 44.64
CA ALA A 98 -34.77 7.66 44.79
C ALA A 98 -36.30 7.56 44.58
N ASP A 99 -37.04 8.61 44.97
CA ASP A 99 -38.49 8.70 44.80
C ASP A 99 -38.89 8.77 43.32
N ALA A 100 -38.16 9.53 42.50
CA ALA A 100 -38.39 9.61 41.07
C ALA A 100 -38.11 8.27 40.39
N VAL A 101 -37.04 7.58 40.78
CA VAL A 101 -36.71 6.23 40.29
C VAL A 101 -37.78 5.21 40.70
N SER A 102 -38.32 5.33 41.92
CA SER A 102 -39.39 4.48 42.45
C SER A 102 -40.69 4.66 41.67
N GLU A 103 -41.10 5.91 41.41
CA GLU A 103 -42.30 6.21 40.62
C GLU A 103 -42.16 5.77 39.15
N LEU A 104 -40.99 5.97 38.54
CA LEU A 104 -40.72 5.47 37.19
C LEU A 104 -40.78 3.94 37.11
N ARG A 105 -40.28 3.23 38.12
CA ARG A 105 -40.42 1.77 38.22
C ARG A 105 -41.87 1.35 38.32
N LYS A 106 -42.65 1.97 39.22
CA LYS A 106 -44.09 1.68 39.35
C LYS A 106 -44.83 1.93 38.04
N TYR A 107 -44.53 3.03 37.36
CA TYR A 107 -45.13 3.34 36.06
C TYR A 107 -44.77 2.28 35.01
N ALA A 108 -43.50 1.89 34.91
CA ALA A 108 -43.06 0.84 34.01
C ALA A 108 -43.70 -0.53 34.30
N ASP A 109 -43.86 -0.89 35.57
CA ASP A 109 -44.55 -2.12 35.98
C ASP A 109 -46.07 -2.05 35.73
N GLY A 110 -46.66 -0.86 35.84
CA GLY A 110 -48.03 -0.58 35.41
C GLY A 110 -48.24 -0.76 33.90
N ILE A 111 -47.28 -0.34 33.07
CA ILE A 111 -47.31 -0.61 31.63
C ILE A 111 -47.15 -2.11 31.36
N ARG A 112 -46.18 -2.77 32.00
CA ARG A 112 -45.90 -4.20 31.79
C ARG A 112 -47.08 -5.08 32.19
N SER A 113 -47.76 -4.77 33.29
CA SER A 113 -48.97 -5.49 33.72
C SER A 113 -50.16 -5.29 32.78
N ARG A 114 -50.39 -4.08 32.26
CA ARG A 114 -51.42 -3.85 31.24
C ARG A 114 -51.10 -4.53 29.91
N ALA A 115 -49.82 -4.55 29.51
CA ALA A 115 -49.38 -5.19 28.29
C ALA A 115 -49.43 -6.73 28.37
N GLY A 116 -49.25 -7.31 29.56
CA GLY A 116 -49.32 -8.77 29.78
C GLY A 116 -50.74 -9.34 29.97
N GLY A 117 -51.78 -8.50 29.99
CA GLY A 117 -53.16 -8.91 30.26
C GLY A 117 -54.02 -9.27 29.05
N ALA A 118 -53.47 -9.30 27.83
CA ALA A 118 -54.23 -9.51 26.59
C ALA A 118 -54.06 -10.92 25.99
N ASN A 119 -54.10 -11.96 26.82
CA ASN A 119 -54.20 -13.35 26.36
C ASN A 119 -55.12 -14.15 27.29
N SER A 120 -56.29 -13.62 27.66
CA SER A 120 -57.36 -14.47 28.17
C SER A 120 -57.83 -15.34 27.01
N ALA A 121 -57.54 -16.64 27.09
CA ALA A 121 -57.97 -17.64 26.15
C ALA A 121 -59.48 -17.56 25.92
N THR A 122 -59.91 -17.05 24.77
CA THR A 122 -61.21 -17.40 24.20
C THR A 122 -61.03 -18.74 23.50
N THR A 123 -61.10 -19.83 24.27
CA THR A 123 -61.47 -21.14 23.74
C THR A 123 -62.84 -21.43 24.33
N ASP A 124 -63.85 -20.88 23.67
CA ASP A 124 -65.25 -21.19 23.95
C ASP A 124 -65.59 -22.53 23.29
N ARG A 125 -66.35 -23.35 24.03
CA ARG A 125 -66.64 -24.74 23.77
C ARG A 125 -68.13 -24.89 23.45
#